data_AF-A0A183G943-F1
#
_entry.id   AF-A0A183G943-F1
#
_cell.length_a   1.000
_cell.length_b   1.000
_cell.length_c   1.000
_cell.angle_alpha   90.00
_cell.angle_beta   90.00
_cell.angle_gamma   90.00
#
_symmetry.space_group_name_H-M   'P 1'
#
loop_
_entity.id
_entity.type
_entity.pdbx_description
1 polymer ?
#
loop_
_entity_poly.entity_id
_entity_poly.type
_entity_poly.pdbx_seq_one_letter_code
_entity_poly.pdbx_strand_id
1 'polypeptide(L)'
;MATTATRTCNDIDMKQFSSAQYRRHIGLQKKQLERQMSIVHTTLTDYDIQPTNREVAHLEDNKIEFMRADISSTKASLSQCFQKLIQSHSGWAARQEVDRVEQGVFEEKIPKYGDYRDLIKSTGQLLQQLEGLLDSVDQEHISRNLGVVSHTASKPHFFPR
;
A
#
# COMPACT_ATOMS: atom_id res chain seq x y z
N MET A 1 25.62 -23.74 17.31
CA MET A 1 25.07 -23.65 15.95
C MET A 1 23.63 -23.19 16.06
N ALA A 2 23.36 -21.92 15.75
CA ALA A 2 22.02 -21.34 15.83
C ALA A 2 21.44 -21.25 14.42
N THR A 3 20.40 -22.03 14.14
CA THR A 3 19.68 -22.00 12.86
C THR A 3 18.68 -20.86 12.92
N THR A 4 19.04 -19.72 12.34
CA THR A 4 18.14 -18.58 12.15
C THR A 4 17.11 -18.97 11.09
N ALA A 5 15.86 -19.21 11.50
CA ALA A 5 14.76 -19.44 10.59
C ALA A 5 14.44 -18.14 9.84
N THR A 6 14.75 -18.14 8.54
CA THR A 6 14.31 -17.14 7.57
C THR A 6 12.78 -17.19 7.52
N ARG A 7 12.13 -16.17 8.07
CA ARG A 7 10.67 -16.03 8.05
C ARG A 7 10.27 -15.53 6.66
N THR A 8 10.16 -16.44 5.70
CA THR A 8 9.56 -16.17 4.39
C THR A 8 8.07 -15.86 4.57
N CYS A 9 7.61 -14.84 3.84
CA CYS A 9 6.23 -14.38 3.78
C CYS A 9 5.33 -15.55 3.35
N ASN A 10 4.46 -16.00 4.25
CA ASN A 10 3.44 -17.00 3.89
C ASN A 10 2.48 -16.38 2.87
N ASP A 11 2.57 -16.81 1.62
CA ASP A 11 1.45 -16.74 0.68
C ASP A 11 0.37 -17.68 1.21
N ILE A 12 -0.57 -17.13 1.97
CA ILE A 12 -1.69 -17.92 2.50
C ILE A 12 -2.63 -18.21 1.32
N ASP A 13 -2.78 -19.49 0.96
CA ASP A 13 -3.74 -19.91 -0.06
C ASP A 13 -5.17 -19.62 0.41
N MET A 14 -5.72 -18.51 -0.06
CA MET A 14 -7.05 -18.04 0.33
C MET A 14 -8.17 -18.91 -0.24
N LYS A 15 -7.90 -19.81 -1.20
CA LYS A 15 -8.95 -20.61 -1.87
C LYS A 15 -9.73 -21.54 -0.92
N GLN A 16 -9.18 -21.84 0.26
CA GLN A 16 -9.81 -22.75 1.24
C GLN A 16 -10.44 -22.04 2.45
N PHE A 17 -10.43 -20.70 2.50
CA PHE A 17 -10.96 -19.97 3.65
C PHE A 17 -12.47 -20.14 3.83
N SER A 18 -12.91 -20.46 5.04
CA SER A 18 -14.30 -20.33 5.47
C SER A 18 -14.76 -18.86 5.50
N SER A 19 -16.08 -18.63 5.49
CA SER A 19 -16.68 -17.29 5.66
C SER A 19 -16.12 -16.53 6.88
N ALA A 20 -15.98 -17.24 8.01
CA ALA A 20 -15.44 -16.66 9.23
C ALA A 20 -13.98 -16.23 9.07
N GLN A 21 -13.16 -17.00 8.35
CA GLN A 21 -11.77 -16.64 8.06
C GLN A 21 -11.69 -15.44 7.13
N TYR A 22 -12.48 -15.38 6.06
CA TYR A 22 -12.54 -14.20 5.18
C TYR A 22 -12.89 -12.94 5.95
N ARG A 23 -13.95 -12.96 6.76
CA ARG A 23 -14.34 -11.81 7.60
C ARG A 23 -13.23 -11.34 8.53
N ARG A 24 -12.55 -12.28 9.19
CA ARG A 24 -11.43 -11.95 10.09
C ARG A 24 -10.26 -11.33 9.32
N HIS A 25 -9.88 -11.92 8.18
CA HIS A 25 -8.79 -11.42 7.35
C HIS A 25 -9.08 -10.03 6.79
N ILE A 26 -10.30 -9.81 6.29
CA ILE A 26 -10.77 -8.50 5.85
C ILE A 26 -10.70 -7.48 6.98
N GLY A 27 -11.17 -7.82 8.18
CA GLY A 27 -11.09 -6.92 9.34
C GLY A 27 -9.66 -6.56 9.73
N LEU A 28 -8.72 -7.51 9.65
CA LEU A 28 -7.29 -7.25 9.90
C LEU A 28 -6.68 -6.37 8.81
N GLN A 29 -6.95 -6.67 7.54
CA GLN A 29 -6.43 -5.91 6.40
C GLN A 29 -6.99 -4.50 6.35
N LYS A 30 -8.28 -4.31 6.66
CA LYS A 30 -8.93 -3.01 6.80
C LYS A 30 -8.15 -2.12 7.77
N LYS A 31 -7.90 -2.60 9.00
CA LYS A 31 -7.14 -1.85 10.02
C LYS A 31 -5.72 -1.53 9.57
N GLN A 32 -5.07 -2.49 8.92
CA GLN A 32 -3.74 -2.27 8.37
C GLN A 32 -3.76 -1.21 7.25
N LEU A 33 -4.78 -1.21 6.41
CA LEU A 33 -4.92 -0.27 5.31
C LEU A 33 -5.17 1.15 5.81
N GLU A 34 -6.07 1.32 6.78
CA GLU A 34 -6.30 2.60 7.47
C GLU A 34 -5.01 3.16 8.08
N ARG A 35 -4.21 2.29 8.72
CA ARG A 35 -2.90 2.69 9.24
C ARG A 35 -1.94 3.14 8.14
N GLN A 36 -1.88 2.43 7.02
CA GLN A 36 -1.02 2.83 5.89
C GLN A 36 -1.46 4.15 5.27
N MET A 37 -2.77 4.37 5.13
CA MET A 37 -3.29 5.67 4.67
C MET A 37 -2.87 6.80 5.62
N SER A 38 -2.98 6.58 6.94
CA SER A 38 -2.51 7.55 7.92
C SER A 38 -1.01 7.84 7.78
N ILE A 39 -0.18 6.81 7.56
CA ILE A 39 1.26 6.98 7.36
C ILE A 39 1.52 7.82 6.11
N VAL A 40 0.85 7.55 4.99
CA VAL A 40 0.95 8.36 3.77
C VAL A 40 0.61 9.82 4.06
N HIS A 41 -0.51 10.09 4.74
CA HIS A 41 -0.90 11.45 5.07
C HIS A 41 0.12 12.16 5.98
N THR A 42 0.67 11.46 6.96
CA THR A 42 1.75 11.99 7.81
C THR A 42 2.98 12.31 6.97
N THR A 43 3.44 11.39 6.12
CA THR A 43 4.59 11.62 5.24
C THR A 43 4.38 12.82 4.34
N LEU A 44 3.20 12.99 3.73
CA LEU A 44 2.92 14.17 2.90
C LEU A 44 2.90 15.46 3.73
N THR A 45 2.40 15.41 4.96
CA THR A 45 2.39 16.56 5.88
C THR A 45 3.80 16.98 6.28
N ASP A 46 4.73 16.03 6.45
CA ASP A 46 6.13 16.31 6.78
C ASP A 46 6.84 17.12 5.68
N TYR A 47 6.32 17.07 4.44
CA TYR A 47 6.79 17.85 3.30
C TYR A 47 5.88 19.04 2.93
N ASP A 48 4.87 19.36 3.75
CA ASP A 48 3.87 20.40 3.47
C ASP A 48 3.11 20.22 2.15
N ILE A 49 2.84 18.95 1.79
CA ILE A 49 2.14 18.58 0.56
C ILE A 49 0.77 18.01 0.89
N GLN A 50 -0.19 18.33 0.02
CA GLN A 50 -1.51 17.72 0.01
C GLN A 50 -1.61 16.69 -1.12
N PRO A 51 -2.24 15.52 -0.93
CA PRO A 51 -2.42 14.54 -2.01
C PRO A 51 -3.08 15.10 -3.28
N THR A 52 -3.91 16.14 -3.13
CA THR A 52 -4.61 16.82 -4.22
C THR A 52 -3.80 17.95 -4.85
N ASN A 53 -2.75 18.44 -4.19
CA ASN A 53 -1.88 19.49 -4.71
C ASN A 53 -0.52 18.90 -5.09
N ARG A 54 -0.14 19.01 -6.36
CA ARG A 54 1.11 18.45 -6.89
C ARG A 54 2.26 19.46 -6.95
N GLU A 55 2.07 20.61 -6.33
CA GLU A 55 3.08 21.66 -6.29
C GLU A 55 4.21 21.29 -5.34
N VAL A 56 5.36 20.93 -5.91
CA VAL A 56 6.58 20.59 -5.16
C VAL A 56 7.73 21.57 -5.43
N ALA A 57 7.47 22.62 -6.22
CA ALA A 57 8.46 23.62 -6.61
C ALA A 57 9.05 24.39 -5.41
N HIS A 58 8.27 24.52 -4.32
CA HIS A 58 8.69 25.20 -3.09
C HIS A 58 9.72 24.41 -2.27
N LEU A 59 9.93 23.12 -2.57
CA LEU A 59 10.89 22.28 -1.85
C LEU A 59 12.32 22.49 -2.36
N GLU A 60 13.27 22.38 -1.45
CA GLU A 60 14.70 22.31 -1.75
C GLU A 60 15.06 20.95 -2.37
N ASP A 61 16.14 20.91 -3.14
CA ASP A 61 16.53 19.75 -3.94
C ASP A 61 16.71 18.46 -3.13
N ASN A 62 17.36 18.56 -1.97
CA ASN A 62 17.51 17.45 -1.02
C ASN A 62 16.16 16.96 -0.48
N LYS A 63 15.22 17.89 -0.21
CA LYS A 63 13.87 17.54 0.26
C LYS A 63 13.07 16.83 -0.82
N ILE A 64 13.21 17.25 -2.08
CA ILE A 64 12.57 16.58 -3.22
C ILE A 64 13.08 15.13 -3.34
N GLU A 65 14.39 14.90 -3.20
CA GLU A 65 14.97 13.55 -3.23
C GLU A 65 14.46 12.67 -2.08
N PHE A 66 14.50 13.16 -0.84
CA PHE A 66 14.01 12.41 0.32
C PHE A 66 12.52 12.11 0.21
N MET A 67 11.74 13.11 -0.19
CA MET A 67 10.31 12.97 -0.38
C MET A 67 9.98 11.93 -1.44
N ARG A 68 10.70 11.92 -2.56
CA ARG A 68 10.51 10.91 -3.61
C ARG A 68 10.68 9.49 -3.06
N ALA A 69 11.73 9.28 -2.25
CA ALA A 69 12.00 7.99 -1.64
C ALA A 69 10.91 7.59 -0.63
N ASP A 70 10.52 8.52 0.26
CA ASP A 70 9.53 8.27 1.31
C ASP A 70 8.13 8.03 0.73
N ILE A 71 7.69 8.85 -0.23
CA ILE A 71 6.42 8.62 -0.94
C ILE A 71 6.44 7.29 -1.69
N SER A 72 7.54 6.94 -2.36
CA SER A 72 7.65 5.65 -3.06
C SER A 72 7.52 4.46 -2.10
N SER A 73 8.19 4.54 -0.94
CA SER A 73 8.18 3.50 0.10
C SER A 73 6.78 3.31 0.71
N THR A 74 6.13 4.41 1.10
CA THR A 74 4.79 4.39 1.68
C THR A 74 3.74 3.98 0.65
N LYS A 75 3.83 4.42 -0.61
CA LYS A 75 2.96 3.96 -1.72
C LYS A 75 3.07 2.44 -1.91
N ALA A 76 4.28 1.89 -1.93
CA ALA A 76 4.48 0.44 -2.06
C ALA A 76 3.83 -0.33 -0.90
N SER A 77 3.99 0.15 0.32
CA SER A 77 3.39 -0.44 1.52
C SER A 77 1.85 -0.37 1.51
N LEU A 78 1.29 0.78 1.11
CA LEU A 78 -0.15 0.98 0.93
C LEU A 78 -0.70 0.05 -0.15
N SER A 79 -0.05 -0.02 -1.31
CA SER A 79 -0.44 -0.86 -2.44
C SER A 79 -0.46 -2.34 -2.06
N GLN A 80 0.55 -2.83 -1.32
CA GLN A 80 0.58 -4.21 -0.85
C GLN A 80 -0.59 -4.53 0.10
N CYS A 81 -0.93 -3.62 0.99
CA CYS A 81 -2.07 -3.79 1.90
C CYS A 81 -3.39 -3.75 1.15
N PHE A 82 -3.51 -2.85 0.17
CA PHE A 82 -4.68 -2.71 -0.68
C PHE A 82 -4.93 -3.98 -1.49
N GLN A 83 -3.90 -4.53 -2.15
CA GLN A 83 -3.98 -5.77 -2.91
C GLN A 83 -4.46 -6.95 -2.06
N LYS A 84 -3.97 -7.07 -0.82
CA LYS A 84 -4.42 -8.12 0.12
C LYS A 84 -5.90 -7.99 0.49
N LEU A 85 -6.39 -6.75 0.68
CA LEU A 85 -7.81 -6.51 0.94
C LEU A 85 -8.68 -6.86 -0.28
N ILE A 86 -8.26 -6.44 -1.48
CA ILE A 86 -8.95 -6.78 -2.72
C ILE A 86 -8.99 -8.30 -2.93
N GLN A 87 -7.87 -9.00 -2.73
CA GLN A 87 -7.82 -10.45 -2.86
C GLN A 87 -8.81 -11.15 -1.91
N SER A 88 -8.91 -10.67 -0.67
CA SER A 88 -9.82 -11.24 0.33
C SER A 88 -11.28 -10.94 0.00
N HIS A 89 -11.56 -9.74 -0.51
CA HIS A 89 -12.89 -9.37 -0.99
C HIS A 89 -13.31 -10.23 -2.18
N SER A 90 -12.46 -10.35 -3.21
CA SER A 90 -12.74 -11.16 -4.40
C SER A 90 -12.89 -12.64 -4.07
N GLY A 91 -12.06 -13.16 -3.16
CA GLY A 91 -12.18 -14.54 -2.69
C GLY A 91 -13.50 -14.84 -1.98
N TRP A 92 -14.00 -13.88 -1.18
CA TRP A 92 -15.31 -14.03 -0.54
C TRP A 92 -16.47 -13.79 -1.52
N ALA A 93 -16.32 -12.89 -2.49
CA ALA A 93 -17.30 -12.68 -3.55
C ALA A 93 -17.48 -13.93 -4.42
N ALA A 94 -16.39 -14.58 -4.84
CA ALA A 94 -16.45 -15.83 -5.60
C ALA A 94 -17.18 -16.96 -4.85
N ARG A 95 -17.13 -16.97 -3.51
CA ARG A 95 -17.92 -17.92 -2.71
C ARG A 95 -19.41 -17.60 -2.71
N GLN A 96 -19.78 -16.33 -2.69
CA GLN A 96 -21.18 -15.89 -2.74
C GLN A 96 -21.84 -16.28 -4.08
N GLU A 97 -21.07 -16.32 -5.17
CA GLU A 97 -21.55 -16.77 -6.48
C GLU A 97 -21.91 -18.27 -6.50
N VAL A 98 -21.24 -19.08 -5.67
CA VAL A 98 -21.43 -20.53 -5.61
C VAL A 98 -22.43 -20.94 -4.52
N ASP A 99 -22.56 -20.17 -3.44
CA ASP A 99 -23.45 -20.45 -2.30
C ASP A 99 -24.30 -19.22 -1.91
N ARG A 100 -25.63 -19.34 -2.10
CA ARG A 100 -26.59 -18.29 -1.73
C ARG A 100 -26.67 -18.04 -0.23
N VAL A 101 -26.29 -18.99 0.61
CA VAL A 101 -26.23 -18.80 2.06
C VAL A 101 -25.12 -17.79 2.42
N GLU A 102 -23.98 -17.84 1.71
CA GLU A 102 -22.88 -16.90 1.89
C GLU A 102 -23.26 -15.47 1.49
N GLN A 103 -24.10 -15.30 0.47
CA GLN A 103 -24.65 -13.98 0.10
C GLN A 103 -25.44 -13.36 1.27
N GLY A 104 -26.32 -14.13 1.91
CA GLY A 104 -27.07 -13.66 3.08
C GLY A 104 -26.17 -13.34 4.28
N VAL A 105 -25.12 -14.15 4.50
CA VAL A 105 -24.13 -13.87 5.53
C VAL A 105 -23.34 -12.60 5.22
N PHE A 106 -22.99 -12.35 3.96
CA PHE A 106 -22.28 -11.14 3.55
C PHE A 106 -23.11 -9.89 3.83
N GLU A 107 -24.36 -9.86 3.36
CA GLU A 107 -25.28 -8.74 3.56
C GLU A 107 -25.56 -8.47 5.05
N GLU A 108 -25.73 -9.51 5.86
CA GLU A 108 -26.00 -9.37 7.29
C GLU A 108 -24.77 -8.87 8.08
N LYS A 109 -23.57 -9.21 7.64
CA LYS A 109 -22.34 -9.03 8.44
C LYS A 109 -21.47 -7.87 7.98
N ILE A 110 -21.44 -7.52 6.69
CA ILE A 110 -20.65 -6.40 6.16
C ILE A 110 -20.90 -5.09 6.94
N PRO A 111 -22.16 -4.66 7.19
CA PRO A 111 -22.40 -3.43 7.94
C PRO A 111 -21.92 -3.50 9.39
N LYS A 112 -21.99 -4.69 10.01
CA LYS A 112 -21.65 -4.91 11.44
C LYS A 112 -20.15 -4.91 11.70
N TYR A 113 -19.34 -5.35 10.75
CA TYR A 113 -17.88 -5.39 10.88
C TYR A 113 -17.19 -4.17 10.25
N GLY A 114 -18.00 -3.21 9.80
CA GLY A 114 -17.58 -1.96 9.19
C GLY A 114 -17.32 -2.16 7.71
N ASP A 115 -18.27 -1.70 6.90
CA ASP A 115 -18.14 -1.68 5.44
C ASP A 115 -16.80 -1.03 5.05
N TYR A 116 -16.06 -1.74 4.20
CA TYR A 116 -14.71 -1.38 3.76
C TYR A 116 -14.69 -0.99 2.29
N ARG A 117 -15.86 -0.97 1.62
CA ARG A 117 -15.97 -0.59 0.20
C ARG A 117 -15.59 0.87 -0.02
N ASP A 118 -16.01 1.76 0.87
CA ASP A 118 -15.58 3.16 0.84
C ASP A 118 -14.07 3.29 1.06
N LEU A 119 -13.52 2.51 1.99
CA LEU A 119 -12.08 2.46 2.22
C LEU A 119 -11.33 1.98 0.97
N ILE A 120 -11.84 0.98 0.25
CA ILE A 120 -11.28 0.52 -1.03
C ILE A 120 -11.25 1.66 -2.03
N LYS A 121 -12.38 2.38 -2.18
CA LYS A 121 -12.50 3.48 -3.13
C LYS A 121 -11.54 4.62 -2.79
N SER A 122 -11.52 5.07 -1.54
CA SER A 122 -10.64 6.13 -1.07
C SER A 122 -9.16 5.76 -1.17
N THR A 123 -8.81 4.51 -0.89
CA THR A 123 -7.44 4.02 -1.06
C THR A 123 -7.02 4.03 -2.53
N GLY A 124 -7.88 3.56 -3.43
CA GLY A 124 -7.61 3.58 -4.86
C GLY A 124 -7.37 5.00 -5.39
N GLN A 125 -8.19 5.96 -4.93
CA GLN A 125 -8.02 7.37 -5.25
C GLN A 125 -6.70 7.93 -4.70
N LEU A 126 -6.34 7.61 -3.46
CA LEU A 126 -5.07 8.03 -2.85
C LEU A 126 -3.87 7.48 -3.62
N LEU A 127 -3.89 6.20 -4.01
CA LEU A 127 -2.80 5.60 -4.81
C LEU A 127 -2.62 6.32 -6.16
N GLN A 128 -3.72 6.67 -6.84
CA GLN A 128 -3.69 7.44 -8.08
C GLN A 128 -3.16 8.87 -7.87
N GLN A 129 -3.50 9.49 -6.74
CA GLN A 129 -2.96 10.80 -6.36
C GLN A 129 -1.45 10.74 -6.13
N LEU A 130 -0.97 9.72 -5.42
CA LEU A 130 0.46 9.50 -5.20
C LEU A 130 1.22 9.24 -6.50
N GLU A 131 0.62 8.57 -7.47
CA GLU A 131 1.18 8.41 -8.82
C GLU A 131 1.40 9.75 -9.49
N GLY A 132 0.35 10.57 -9.57
CA GLY A 132 0.46 11.88 -10.17
C GLY A 132 1.43 12.81 -9.44
N LEU A 133 1.58 12.66 -8.12
CA LEU A 133 2.57 13.40 -7.33
C LEU A 133 4.00 12.94 -7.66
N LEU A 134 4.25 11.64 -7.73
CA LEU A 134 5.56 11.10 -8.13
C LEU A 134 5.93 11.54 -9.55
N ASP A 135 4.98 11.58 -10.48
CA ASP A 135 5.21 12.12 -11.83
C ASP A 135 5.65 13.60 -11.77
N SER A 136 4.99 14.42 -10.94
CA SER A 136 5.37 15.83 -10.74
C SER A 136 6.76 15.99 -10.11
N VAL A 137 7.11 15.12 -9.17
CA VAL A 137 8.46 15.08 -8.57
C VAL A 137 9.51 14.71 -9.60
N ASP A 138 9.24 13.73 -10.46
CA ASP A 138 10.14 13.33 -11.55
C ASP A 138 10.32 14.48 -12.56
N GLN A 139 9.26 15.24 -12.87
CA GLN A 139 9.38 16.44 -13.72
C GLN A 139 10.25 17.52 -13.07
N GLU A 140 10.10 17.78 -11.77
CA GLU A 140 10.94 18.76 -11.06
C GLU A 140 12.41 18.31 -11.04
N HIS A 141 12.67 17.02 -10.82
CA HIS A 141 14.02 16.44 -10.95
C HIS A 141 14.67 16.74 -12.30
N ILE A 142 13.91 16.53 -13.39
CA ILE A 142 14.37 16.82 -14.75
C ILE A 142 14.63 18.32 -14.91
N SER A 143 13.69 19.17 -14.48
CA SER A 143 13.79 20.63 -14.65
C SER A 143 14.99 21.24 -13.95
N ARG A 144 15.37 20.69 -12.79
CA ARG A 144 16.47 21.15 -11.95
C ARG A 144 17.81 20.47 -12.26
N ASN A 145 17.83 19.54 -13.22
CA ASN A 145 18.98 18.66 -13.49
C ASN A 145 19.48 17.92 -12.22
N LEU A 146 18.56 17.57 -11.33
CA LEU A 146 18.88 16.73 -10.16
C LEU A 146 19.04 15.31 -10.67
N GLY A 147 20.28 14.82 -10.62
CA GLY A 147 20.62 13.50 -11.14
C GLY A 147 19.63 12.45 -10.64
N VAL A 148 19.02 11.69 -11.57
CA VAL A 148 18.20 10.54 -11.18
C VAL A 148 19.14 9.56 -10.49
N VAL A 149 19.13 9.52 -9.16
CA VAL A 149 19.94 8.58 -8.39
C VAL A 149 19.37 7.18 -8.62
N SER A 150 19.79 6.57 -9.73
CA SER A 150 19.58 5.16 -10.00
C SER A 150 20.21 4.41 -8.84
N HIS A 151 19.37 3.81 -8.00
CA HIS A 151 19.81 2.82 -7.03
C HIS A 151 20.21 1.55 -7.80
N THR A 152 21.30 1.61 -8.56
CA THR A 152 22.04 0.40 -8.88
C THR A 152 22.81 0.03 -7.64
N ALA A 153 22.35 -1.04 -6.99
CA ALA A 153 22.99 -1.66 -5.85
C ALA A 153 24.50 -1.79 -6.09
N SER A 154 25.28 -0.94 -5.43
CA SER A 154 26.71 -1.16 -5.30
C SER A 154 26.87 -2.44 -4.48
N LYS A 155 27.18 -3.54 -5.17
CA LYS A 155 27.58 -4.80 -4.55
C LYS A 155 28.70 -4.49 -3.56
N PRO A 156 28.65 -4.99 -2.32
CA PRO A 156 29.78 -4.83 -1.41
C PRO A 156 30.98 -5.56 -2.03
N HIS A 157 32.02 -4.79 -2.36
CA HIS A 157 33.33 -5.33 -2.71
C HIS A 157 33.88 -6.05 -1.47
N PHE A 158 33.79 -7.37 -1.50
CA PHE A 158 34.45 -8.25 -0.53
C PHE A 158 35.96 -8.20 -0.83
N PHE A 159 36.75 -7.55 0.02
CA PHE A 159 38.20 -7.69 -0.01
C PHE A 159 38.62 -8.85 0.91
N PRO A 160 39.40 -9.83 0.41
CA PRO A 160 39.91 -10.89 1.27
C PRO A 160 41.15 -10.39 2.02
N ARG A 161 41.23 -10.76 3.30
CA ARG A 161 42.50 -11.00 3.99
C ARG A 161 42.36 -12.24 4.84
#